data_AF-A0A060XNY1-F1
#
_entry.id   AF-A0A060XNY1-F1
#
_cell.length_a   1.000
_cell.length_b   1.000
_cell.length_c   1.000
_cell.angle_alpha   90.00
_cell.angle_beta   90.00
_cell.angle_gamma   90.00
#
_symmetry.space_group_name_H-M   'P 1'
#
loop_
_entity.id
_entity.type
_entity.pdbx_description
1 polymer ?
#
loop_
_entity_poly.entity_id
_entity_poly.type
_entity_poly.pdbx_seq_one_letter_code
_entity_poly.pdbx_strand_id
1 'polypeptide(L)'
;MIKNLLGDEGDLSDSQLATVVQKLDEVLWVSTVTPQLGRDIVNIVADILVSNSDLTAVANEILSITDSIGDQMDFPEESLNVTVPSLALSMINVDPEQFQGLTFGVSSFSTGLVPETYVNKTFLSQPCDGTVASISLPQSLHNFFPQGNKKKRVQFHFYGIQELFKVPV
;
A
#
# COMPACT_ATOMS: atom_id res chain seq x y z
N MET A 1 15.16 -3.37 -16.09
CA MET A 1 13.87 -2.73 -16.38
C MET A 1 12.86 -3.83 -16.63
N ILE A 2 11.87 -4.01 -15.73
CA ILE A 2 10.76 -4.97 -15.90
C ILE A 2 9.89 -4.64 -17.12
N LYS A 3 10.02 -3.43 -17.68
CA LYS A 3 9.50 -3.06 -19.00
C LYS A 3 9.89 -4.03 -20.14
N ASN A 4 10.97 -4.79 -20.00
CA ASN A 4 11.37 -5.80 -20.99
C ASN A 4 10.78 -7.21 -20.73
N LEU A 5 10.13 -7.42 -19.57
CA LEU A 5 9.39 -8.66 -19.25
C LEU A 5 7.91 -8.55 -19.61
N LEU A 6 7.40 -7.33 -19.74
CA LEU A 6 6.11 -7.04 -20.35
C LEU A 6 6.32 -7.15 -21.87
N GLY A 7 5.85 -8.25 -22.46
CA GLY A 7 5.94 -8.47 -23.91
C GLY A 7 5.18 -7.42 -24.72
N ASP A 8 5.30 -7.48 -26.04
CA ASP A 8 4.65 -6.54 -26.99
C ASP A 8 3.11 -6.48 -26.87
N GLU A 9 2.48 -7.38 -26.08
CA GLU A 9 1.03 -7.46 -25.84
C GLU A 9 0.56 -6.88 -24.48
N GLY A 10 1.47 -6.46 -23.59
CA GLY A 10 1.13 -5.77 -22.34
C GLY A 10 0.63 -6.63 -21.17
N ASP A 11 0.15 -7.85 -21.40
CA ASP A 11 -0.34 -8.77 -20.37
C ASP A 11 0.65 -9.91 -20.06
N LEU A 12 0.74 -10.31 -18.79
CA LEU A 12 1.59 -11.41 -18.33
C LEU A 12 0.78 -12.71 -18.32
N SER A 13 1.35 -13.82 -18.81
CA SER A 13 0.76 -15.14 -18.53
C SER A 13 0.80 -15.43 -17.02
N ASP A 14 -0.10 -16.29 -16.53
CA ASP A 14 -0.19 -16.67 -15.12
C ASP A 14 1.17 -17.09 -14.52
N SER A 15 1.96 -17.85 -15.30
CA SER A 15 3.29 -18.30 -14.88
C SER A 15 4.31 -17.15 -14.77
N GLN A 16 4.24 -16.17 -15.68
CA GLN A 16 5.09 -15.00 -15.64
C GLN A 16 4.68 -14.07 -14.50
N LEU A 17 3.36 -13.88 -14.31
CA LEU A 17 2.83 -13.09 -13.21
C LEU A 17 3.24 -13.66 -11.85
N ALA A 18 3.06 -14.97 -11.64
CA ALA A 18 3.50 -15.65 -10.43
C ALA A 18 5.02 -15.50 -10.19
N THR A 19 5.81 -15.61 -11.26
CA THR A 19 7.27 -15.41 -11.19
C THR A 19 7.63 -13.98 -10.78
N VAL A 20 6.97 -12.97 -11.36
CA VAL A 20 7.22 -11.56 -11.02
C VAL A 20 6.88 -11.30 -9.55
N VAL A 21 5.69 -11.69 -9.11
CA VAL A 21 5.21 -11.51 -7.73
C VAL A 21 6.15 -12.21 -6.75
N GLN A 22 6.54 -13.45 -7.01
CA GLN A 22 7.52 -14.18 -6.18
C GLN A 22 8.86 -13.44 -6.09
N LYS A 23 9.37 -12.88 -7.19
CA LYS A 23 10.64 -12.16 -7.18
C LYS A 23 10.57 -10.85 -6.39
N LEU A 24 9.43 -10.16 -6.39
CA LEU A 24 9.24 -8.98 -5.56
C LEU A 24 9.29 -9.34 -4.07
N ASP A 25 8.64 -10.44 -3.68
CA ASP A 25 8.68 -10.96 -2.30
C ASP A 25 10.11 -11.36 -1.87
N GLU A 26 10.84 -12.08 -2.74
CA GLU A 26 12.25 -12.43 -2.50
C GLU A 26 13.13 -11.19 -2.31
N VAL A 27 12.90 -10.11 -3.08
CA VAL A 27 13.66 -8.85 -2.94
C VAL A 27 13.40 -8.19 -1.59
N LEU A 28 12.14 -8.17 -1.13
CA LEU A 28 11.78 -7.64 0.19
C LEU A 28 12.44 -8.44 1.31
N TRP A 29 12.48 -9.77 1.17
CA TRP A 29 13.09 -10.64 2.18
C TRP A 29 14.60 -10.40 2.39
N VAL A 30 15.35 -10.10 1.33
CA VAL A 30 16.82 -10.03 1.39
C VAL A 30 17.38 -8.60 1.53
N SER A 31 16.54 -7.57 1.40
CA SER A 31 16.99 -6.18 1.26
C SER A 31 16.46 -5.29 2.38
N THR A 32 17.23 -4.26 2.74
CA THR A 32 16.66 -3.13 3.47
C THR A 32 15.74 -2.35 2.54
N VAL A 33 14.47 -2.24 2.89
CA VAL A 33 13.46 -1.53 2.09
C VAL A 33 13.64 -0.02 2.24
N THR A 34 14.48 0.57 1.39
CA THR A 34 14.61 2.04 1.30
C THR A 34 13.36 2.66 0.67
N PRO A 35 13.09 3.96 0.86
CA PRO A 35 11.96 4.62 0.24
C PRO A 35 11.97 4.52 -1.29
N GLN A 36 13.15 4.56 -1.92
CA GLN A 36 13.29 4.38 -3.36
C GLN A 36 12.90 2.96 -3.78
N LEU A 37 13.48 1.94 -3.15
CA LEU A 37 13.18 0.54 -3.47
C LEU A 37 11.69 0.22 -3.26
N GLY A 38 11.12 0.66 -2.15
CA GLY A 38 9.70 0.43 -1.88
C GLY A 38 8.79 1.14 -2.90
N ARG A 39 9.12 2.37 -3.33
CA ARG A 39 8.39 3.04 -4.42
C ARG A 39 8.48 2.26 -5.74
N ASP A 40 9.66 1.74 -6.07
CA ASP A 40 9.85 0.96 -7.30
C ASP A 40 9.01 -0.33 -7.28
N ILE A 41 8.97 -1.04 -6.15
CA ILE A 41 8.13 -2.24 -5.98
C ILE A 41 6.64 -1.88 -6.05
N VAL A 42 6.21 -0.81 -5.38
CA VAL A 42 4.81 -0.35 -5.43
C VAL A 42 4.38 0.05 -6.85
N ASN A 43 5.27 0.66 -7.64
CA ASN A 43 4.99 0.94 -9.06
C ASN A 43 4.79 -0.35 -9.87
N ILE A 44 5.62 -1.38 -9.65
CA ILE A 44 5.46 -2.67 -10.34
C ILE A 44 4.15 -3.34 -9.94
N VAL A 45 3.80 -3.31 -8.65
CA VAL A 45 2.50 -3.80 -8.18
C VAL A 45 1.37 -3.03 -8.88
N ALA A 46 1.44 -1.71 -8.96
CA ALA A 46 0.42 -0.92 -9.65
C ALA A 46 0.28 -1.28 -11.13
N ASP A 47 1.40 -1.49 -11.85
CA ASP A 47 1.38 -1.96 -13.24
C ASP A 47 0.66 -3.31 -13.37
N ILE A 48 0.88 -4.24 -12.42
CA ILE A 48 0.15 -5.51 -12.34
C ILE A 48 -1.35 -5.28 -12.10
N LEU A 49 -1.70 -4.42 -11.14
CA LEU A 49 -3.09 -4.16 -10.75
C LEU A 49 -3.93 -3.55 -11.88
N VAL A 50 -3.31 -2.82 -12.81
CA VAL A 50 -4.00 -2.21 -13.96
C VAL A 50 -3.86 -3.00 -15.26
N SER A 51 -3.19 -4.15 -15.23
CA SER A 51 -3.12 -5.09 -16.36
C SER A 51 -4.44 -5.86 -16.53
N ASN A 52 -4.61 -6.57 -17.66
CA ASN A 52 -5.77 -7.46 -17.84
C ASN A 52 -5.51 -8.89 -17.31
N SER A 53 -4.41 -9.10 -16.58
CA SER A 53 -4.04 -10.40 -16.05
C SER A 53 -5.01 -10.87 -14.95
N ASP A 54 -5.26 -12.17 -14.85
CA ASP A 54 -6.03 -12.73 -13.72
C ASP A 54 -5.17 -12.72 -12.46
N LEU A 55 -5.56 -11.89 -11.48
CA LEU A 55 -4.83 -11.71 -10.23
C LEU A 55 -5.19 -12.76 -9.17
N THR A 56 -6.22 -13.59 -9.41
CA THR A 56 -6.81 -14.47 -8.39
C THR A 56 -5.77 -15.38 -7.74
N ALA A 57 -4.84 -15.93 -8.54
CA ALA A 57 -3.82 -16.86 -8.07
C ALA A 57 -2.69 -16.20 -7.27
N VAL A 58 -2.52 -14.87 -7.37
CA VAL A 58 -1.40 -14.13 -6.76
C VAL A 58 -1.86 -13.01 -5.82
N ALA A 59 -3.16 -12.91 -5.57
CA ALA A 59 -3.76 -11.80 -4.84
C ALA A 59 -3.23 -11.68 -3.41
N ASN A 60 -3.09 -12.80 -2.71
CA ASN A 60 -2.58 -12.83 -1.35
C ASN A 60 -1.11 -12.43 -1.29
N GLU A 61 -0.31 -12.87 -2.25
CA GLU A 61 1.10 -12.51 -2.36
C GLU A 61 1.26 -11.01 -2.66
N ILE A 62 0.43 -10.43 -3.54
CA ILE A 62 0.42 -8.99 -3.80
C ILE A 62 0.08 -8.20 -2.53
N LEU A 63 -0.94 -8.64 -1.78
CA LEU A 63 -1.32 -8.00 -0.51
C LEU A 63 -0.17 -8.10 0.51
N SER A 64 0.45 -9.27 0.64
CA SER A 64 1.61 -9.51 1.50
C SER A 64 2.82 -8.63 1.15
N ILE A 65 3.07 -8.41 -0.14
CA ILE A 65 4.13 -7.51 -0.63
C ILE A 65 3.86 -6.08 -0.16
N THR A 66 2.64 -5.58 -0.37
CA THR A 66 2.31 -4.19 0.04
C THR A 66 2.35 -4.00 1.56
N ASP A 67 1.94 -5.01 2.33
CA ASP A 67 2.04 -5.03 3.80
C ASP A 67 3.50 -5.03 4.27
N SER A 68 4.33 -5.90 3.68
CA SER A 68 5.76 -5.99 3.95
C SER A 68 6.50 -4.69 3.65
N ILE A 69 6.12 -3.99 2.58
CA ILE A 69 6.66 -2.65 2.27
C ILE A 69 6.34 -1.70 3.41
N GLY A 70 5.09 -1.60 3.84
CA GLY A 70 4.71 -0.68 4.91
C GLY A 70 5.38 -1.00 6.26
N ASP A 71 5.58 -2.28 6.56
CA ASP A 71 6.26 -2.74 7.78
C ASP A 71 7.77 -2.46 7.76
N GLN A 72 8.41 -2.80 6.64
CA GLN A 72 9.87 -2.85 6.57
C GLN A 72 10.48 -1.52 6.14
N MET A 73 9.71 -0.67 5.43
CA MET A 73 10.24 0.57 4.87
C MET A 73 10.94 1.42 5.93
N ASP A 74 12.18 1.79 5.63
CA ASP A 74 13.05 2.53 6.51
C ASP A 74 13.10 3.99 6.07
N PHE A 75 12.38 4.84 6.80
CA PHE A 75 12.28 6.27 6.54
C PHE A 75 12.36 7.03 7.87
N PRO A 76 13.21 8.08 7.97
CA PRO A 76 13.42 8.83 9.20
C PRO A 76 12.29 9.82 9.50
N GLU A 77 11.46 10.16 8.51
CA GLU A 77 10.37 11.11 8.66
C GLU A 77 9.24 10.55 9.53
N GLU A 78 8.36 11.44 9.98
CA GLU A 78 7.17 11.05 10.74
C GLU A 78 6.17 10.27 9.88
N SER A 79 6.06 10.61 8.60
CA SER A 79 5.17 9.93 7.67
C SER A 79 5.74 9.89 6.26
N LEU A 80 5.41 8.84 5.53
CA LEU A 80 5.77 8.68 4.13
C LEU A 80 4.55 8.20 3.34
N ASN A 81 4.30 8.84 2.20
CA ASN A 81 3.20 8.49 1.30
C ASN A 81 3.77 8.04 -0.04
N VAL A 82 3.24 6.92 -0.54
CA VAL A 82 3.52 6.38 -1.87
C VAL A 82 2.20 6.27 -2.61
N THR A 83 2.00 7.11 -3.61
CA THR A 83 0.81 7.14 -4.45
C THR A 83 1.21 6.87 -5.89
N VAL A 84 0.58 5.87 -6.48
CA VAL A 84 0.79 5.41 -7.86
C VAL A 84 -0.59 5.11 -8.46
N PRO A 85 -0.71 4.87 -9.78
CA PRO A 85 -1.99 4.51 -10.37
C PRO A 85 -2.71 3.39 -9.61
N SER A 86 -3.97 3.60 -9.25
CA SER A 86 -4.81 2.62 -8.54
C SER A 86 -4.31 2.14 -7.16
N LEU A 87 -3.26 2.72 -6.59
CA LEU A 87 -2.72 2.29 -5.29
C LEU A 87 -2.14 3.47 -4.50
N ALA A 88 -2.50 3.56 -3.23
CA ALA A 88 -1.87 4.49 -2.29
C ALA A 88 -1.53 3.79 -0.98
N LEU A 89 -0.28 3.96 -0.53
CA LEU A 89 0.21 3.52 0.77
C LEU A 89 0.63 4.74 1.58
N SER A 90 0.15 4.85 2.81
CA SER A 90 0.58 5.86 3.77
C SER A 90 1.09 5.18 5.02
N MET A 91 2.32 5.49 5.43
CA MET A 91 2.94 4.94 6.64
C MET A 91 3.25 6.08 7.60
N ILE A 92 2.80 5.97 8.84
CA ILE A 92 2.95 7.00 9.87
C ILE A 92 3.65 6.35 11.08
N ASN A 93 4.84 6.83 11.40
CA ASN A 93 5.52 6.52 12.65
C ASN A 93 4.81 7.28 13.76
N VAL A 94 4.31 6.58 14.79
CA VAL A 94 3.49 7.17 15.86
C VAL A 94 4.22 7.14 17.19
N ASP A 95 4.04 8.20 17.97
CA ASP A 95 4.30 8.19 19.40
C ASP A 95 3.01 7.83 20.14
N PRO A 96 2.92 6.65 20.78
CA PRO A 96 1.73 6.22 21.52
C PRO A 96 1.30 7.21 22.61
N GLU A 97 2.24 7.91 23.25
CA GLU A 97 1.90 8.88 24.31
C GLU A 97 1.24 10.14 23.76
N GLN A 98 1.54 10.47 22.50
CA GLN A 98 0.98 11.64 21.81
C GLN A 98 -0.16 11.28 20.84
N PHE A 99 -0.51 10.00 20.73
CA PHE A 99 -1.50 9.54 19.77
C PHE A 99 -2.91 10.04 20.13
N GLN A 100 -3.44 10.99 19.34
CA GLN A 100 -4.78 11.55 19.48
C GLN A 100 -5.80 10.98 18.47
N GLY A 101 -5.40 9.93 17.74
CA GLY A 101 -6.13 9.40 16.59
C GLY A 101 -5.50 9.80 15.26
N LEU A 102 -5.95 9.15 14.20
CA LEU A 102 -5.52 9.39 12.82
C LEU A 102 -6.73 9.28 11.89
N THR A 103 -6.83 10.14 10.90
CA THR A 103 -7.78 9.96 9.79
C THR A 103 -7.01 9.94 8.48
N PHE A 104 -7.17 8.86 7.72
CA PHE A 104 -6.74 8.78 6.33
C PHE A 104 -7.95 8.91 5.42
N GLY A 105 -7.79 9.63 4.32
CA GLY A 105 -8.82 9.75 3.31
C GLY A 105 -8.27 9.88 1.91
N VAL A 106 -9.12 9.54 0.94
CA VAL A 106 -8.90 9.71 -0.49
C VAL A 106 -9.86 10.79 -0.97
N SER A 107 -9.34 11.94 -1.38
CA SER A 107 -10.16 13.10 -1.79
C SER A 107 -10.69 12.97 -3.20
N SER A 108 -9.99 12.26 -4.09
CA SER A 108 -10.44 12.00 -5.45
C SER A 108 -9.78 10.75 -6.01
N PHE A 109 -10.52 9.98 -6.81
CA PHE A 109 -10.00 8.80 -7.48
C PHE A 109 -10.87 8.42 -8.69
N SER A 110 -10.20 8.00 -9.76
CA SER A 110 -10.78 7.27 -10.88
C SER A 110 -9.89 6.07 -11.20
N THR A 111 -10.48 4.95 -11.59
CA THR A 111 -9.76 3.71 -11.89
C THR A 111 -8.61 3.95 -12.88
N GLY A 112 -7.40 3.48 -12.54
CA GLY A 112 -6.19 3.67 -13.35
C GLY A 112 -5.47 5.00 -13.15
N LEU A 113 -5.99 5.93 -12.34
CA LEU A 113 -5.32 7.19 -12.00
C LEU A 113 -4.67 7.14 -10.62
N VAL A 114 -3.75 8.07 -10.36
CA VAL A 114 -3.13 8.23 -9.05
C VAL A 114 -4.18 8.79 -8.07
N PRO A 115 -4.48 8.11 -6.94
CA PRO A 115 -5.41 8.63 -5.94
C PRO A 115 -4.84 9.87 -5.24
N GLU A 116 -5.66 10.89 -5.02
CA GLU A 116 -5.31 12.01 -4.15
C GLU A 116 -5.64 11.65 -2.70
N THR A 117 -4.66 11.73 -1.82
CA THR A 117 -4.80 11.27 -0.42
C THR A 117 -4.43 12.34 0.58
N TYR A 118 -4.99 12.24 1.79
CA TYR A 118 -4.64 13.06 2.93
C TYR A 118 -4.56 12.22 4.20
N VAL A 119 -3.76 12.71 5.15
CA VAL A 119 -3.67 12.19 6.51
C VAL A 119 -3.84 13.35 7.48
N ASN A 120 -4.76 13.19 8.43
CA ASN A 120 -4.92 14.07 9.57
C ASN A 120 -4.46 13.35 10.84
N LYS A 121 -3.62 13.99 11.66
CA LYS A 121 -3.10 13.45 12.93
C LYS A 121 -4.06 13.65 14.11
N THR A 122 -5.35 13.64 13.80
CA THR A 122 -6.43 13.72 14.77
C THR A 122 -7.58 12.86 14.27
N PHE A 123 -8.48 12.47 15.18
CA PHE A 123 -9.72 11.80 14.81
C PHE A 123 -10.71 12.79 14.20
N LEU A 124 -11.09 12.56 12.93
CA LEU A 124 -12.22 13.23 12.31
C LEU A 124 -13.46 12.30 12.35
N SER A 125 -14.55 12.80 12.94
CA SER A 125 -15.83 12.07 13.00
C SER A 125 -16.56 12.05 11.67
N GLN A 126 -16.25 12.99 10.78
CA GLN A 126 -16.75 13.06 9.41
C GLN A 126 -15.58 13.31 8.47
N PRO A 127 -15.56 12.66 7.29
CA PRO A 127 -14.52 12.92 6.30
C PRO A 127 -14.62 14.33 5.74
N CYS A 128 -13.52 14.84 5.18
CA CYS A 128 -13.52 16.11 4.45
C CYS A 128 -14.46 16.04 3.23
N ASP A 129 -15.06 17.16 2.86
CA ASP A 129 -15.94 17.24 1.68
C ASP A 129 -15.22 16.72 0.42
N GLY A 130 -15.94 15.92 -0.38
CA GLY A 130 -15.41 15.29 -1.58
C GLY A 130 -14.65 13.98 -1.36
N THR A 131 -14.40 13.57 -0.12
CA THR A 131 -13.73 12.30 0.18
C THR A 131 -14.50 11.09 -0.35
N VAL A 132 -13.84 10.25 -1.17
CA VAL A 132 -14.42 9.04 -1.76
C VAL A 132 -14.24 7.80 -0.90
N ALA A 133 -13.22 7.78 -0.04
CA ALA A 133 -12.98 6.73 0.94
C ALA A 133 -12.24 7.31 2.15
N SER A 134 -12.61 6.89 3.37
CA SER A 134 -11.92 7.34 4.58
C SER A 134 -11.94 6.29 5.68
N ILE A 135 -10.96 6.38 6.56
CA ILE A 135 -10.89 5.60 7.79
C ILE A 135 -10.32 6.48 8.91
N SER A 136 -11.00 6.47 10.05
CA SER A 136 -10.59 7.20 11.25
C SER A 136 -10.29 6.22 12.38
N LEU A 137 -9.06 6.28 12.88
CA LEU A 137 -8.55 5.51 13.99
C LEU A 137 -8.72 6.32 15.29
N PRO A 138 -9.45 5.80 16.29
CA PRO A 138 -9.73 6.52 17.52
C PRO A 138 -8.52 6.56 18.44
N GLN A 139 -8.44 7.61 19.27
CA GLN A 139 -7.39 7.78 20.28
C GLN A 139 -7.19 6.53 21.16
N SER A 140 -8.25 5.77 21.45
CA SER A 140 -8.17 4.56 22.29
C SER A 140 -7.17 3.50 21.80
N LEU A 141 -6.75 3.55 20.53
CA LEU A 141 -5.72 2.68 19.98
C LEU A 141 -4.31 2.90 20.59
N HIS A 142 -4.07 4.02 21.28
CA HIS A 142 -2.76 4.27 21.92
C HIS A 142 -2.30 3.12 22.83
N ASN A 143 -3.25 2.46 23.51
CA ASN A 143 -2.99 1.34 24.41
C ASN A 143 -2.59 0.03 23.71
N PHE A 144 -2.74 -0.03 22.38
CA PHE A 144 -2.51 -1.24 21.59
C PHE A 144 -1.23 -1.18 20.74
N PHE A 145 -0.51 -0.05 20.76
CA PHE A 145 0.79 0.02 20.10
C PHE A 145 1.83 -0.88 20.78
N PRO A 146 2.77 -1.43 20.00
CA PRO A 146 3.76 -2.35 20.54
C PRO A 146 4.68 -1.64 21.54
N GLN A 147 4.99 -2.35 22.62
CA GLN A 147 5.88 -1.88 23.69
C GLN A 147 7.36 -2.09 23.32
N GLY A 148 8.24 -1.30 23.96
CA GLY A 148 9.70 -1.39 23.76
C GLY A 148 10.18 -0.76 22.45
N ASN A 149 11.25 -1.33 21.87
CA ASN A 149 11.95 -0.81 20.69
C ASN A 149 11.34 -1.24 19.35
N LYS A 150 10.14 -1.84 19.36
CA LYS A 150 9.43 -2.19 18.12
C LYS A 150 8.97 -0.91 17.42
N LYS A 151 9.02 -0.89 16.09
CA LYS A 151 8.45 0.21 15.30
C LYS A 151 6.97 0.35 15.65
N LYS A 152 6.57 1.54 16.10
CA LYS A 152 5.17 1.89 16.35
C LYS A 152 4.69 2.64 15.13
N ARG A 153 3.93 1.95 14.28
CA ARG A 153 3.56 2.44 12.95
C ARG A 153 2.10 2.14 12.67
N VAL A 154 1.45 3.08 12.00
CA VAL A 154 0.14 2.89 11.38
C VAL A 154 0.31 2.93 9.87
N GLN A 155 -0.44 2.09 9.18
CA GLN A 155 -0.40 1.99 7.73
C GLN A 155 -1.83 2.11 7.18
N PHE A 156 -1.98 2.83 6.09
CA PHE A 156 -3.23 2.94 5.36
C PHE A 156 -3.00 2.60 3.90
N HIS A 157 -3.75 1.62 3.41
CA HIS A 157 -3.68 1.18 2.03
C HIS A 157 -5.02 1.47 1.35
N PHE A 158 -4.95 2.05 0.16
CA PHE A 158 -6.08 2.21 -0.73
C PHE A 158 -5.81 1.48 -2.03
N TYR A 159 -6.70 0.56 -2.38
CA TYR A 159 -6.68 -0.17 -3.65
C TYR A 159 -7.86 0.30 -4.50
N GLY A 160 -7.53 0.88 -5.65
CA GLY A 160 -8.49 1.43 -6.60
C GLY A 160 -9.12 0.41 -7.54
N ILE A 161 -8.79 -0.87 -7.37
CA ILE A 161 -9.25 -2.00 -8.18
C ILE A 161 -9.86 -3.08 -7.28
N GLN A 162 -10.95 -3.68 -7.73
CA GLN A 162 -11.66 -4.72 -6.98
C GLN A 162 -11.20 -6.13 -7.35
N GLU A 163 -10.54 -6.29 -8.50
CA GLU A 163 -10.04 -7.56 -9.03
C GLU A 163 -9.13 -8.32 -8.05
N LEU A 164 -8.37 -7.58 -7.24
CA LEU A 164 -7.50 -8.13 -6.20
C LEU A 164 -8.27 -8.87 -5.08
N PHE A 165 -9.57 -8.60 -4.91
CA PHE A 165 -10.39 -9.11 -3.81
C PHE A 165 -11.46 -10.10 -4.28
N LYS A 166 -11.35 -10.63 -5.50
CA LYS A 166 -12.24 -11.68 -5.98
C LYS A 166 -11.99 -12.97 -5.21
N VAL A 167 -13.08 -13.66 -4.87
CA VAL A 167 -13.04 -15.00 -4.28
C VAL A 167 -13.17 -16.01 -5.43
N PRO A 168 -12.33 -17.07 -5.49
CA PRO A 168 -12.51 -18.15 -6.46
C PRO A 168 -13.93 -18.73 -6.32
N VAL A 169 -14.64 -18.82 -7.44
CA VAL A 169 -16.01 -19.39 -7.52
C VAL A 169 -15.94 -20.90 -7.72
#